data_AF-A0A924DBS1-F1
#
_entry.id   AF-A0A924DBS1-F1
#
_cell.length_a   1.000
_cell.length_b   1.000
_cell.length_c   1.000
_cell.angle_alpha   90.00
_cell.angle_beta   90.00
_cell.angle_gamma   90.00
#
_symmetry.space_group_name_H-M   'P 1'
#
loop_
_entity.id
_entity.type
_entity.pdbx_description
1 polymer ?
#
loop_
_entity_poly.entity_id
_entity_poly.type
_entity_poly.pdbx_seq_one_letter_code
_entity_poly.pdbx_strand_id
1 'polypeptide(L)' 'MSVQDIEQAVIKLDSAAFRQFVEWLEDYQSELWDKQIEADAKAGRLDELIAEANVEFESGNCKAL' A
#
# COMPACT_ATOMS: atom_id res chain seq x y z
N MET A 1 -4.70 -15.54 19.48
CA MET A 1 -3.49 -14.70 19.45
C MET A 1 -3.96 -13.28 19.22
N SER A 2 -3.70 -12.41 20.18
CA SER A 2 -4.05 -10.99 20.12
C SER A 2 -2.96 -10.19 19.37
N VAL A 3 -3.28 -8.97 18.95
CA VAL A 3 -2.26 -8.05 18.38
C VAL A 3 -1.13 -7.83 19.39
N GLN A 4 -1.49 -7.71 20.67
CA GLN A 4 -0.55 -7.52 21.76
C GLN A 4 0.42 -8.71 21.90
N ASP A 5 -0.04 -9.94 21.66
CA ASP A 5 0.85 -11.12 21.64
C ASP A 5 1.87 -11.05 20.51
N ILE A 6 1.48 -10.53 19.34
CA ILE A 6 2.35 -10.37 18.17
C ILE A 6 3.39 -9.28 18.45
N GLU A 7 2.98 -8.13 18.99
CA GLU A 7 3.90 -7.05 19.38
C GLU A 7 4.96 -7.54 20.36
N GLN A 8 4.56 -8.31 21.38
CA GLN A 8 5.48 -8.91 22.35
C GLN A 8 6.42 -9.94 21.71
N ALA A 9 6.00 -10.65 20.67
CA ALA A 9 6.88 -11.55 19.92
C ALA A 9 7.89 -10.77 19.09
N VAL A 10 7.47 -9.70 18.41
CA VAL A 10 8.34 -8.84 17.59
C VAL A 10 9.42 -8.17 18.43
N ILE A 11 9.09 -7.68 19.63
CA ILE A 11 10.07 -7.07 20.56
C ILE A 11 11.18 -8.06 20.97
N LYS A 12 10.91 -9.37 20.97
CA LYS A 12 11.87 -10.41 21.36
C LYS A 12 12.79 -10.85 20.23
N LEU A 13 12.59 -10.38 19.00
CA LEU A 13 13.44 -10.72 17.86
C LEU A 13 14.81 -10.07 18.02
N ASP A 14 15.85 -10.79 17.61
CA ASP A 14 17.16 -10.16 17.40
C ASP A 14 17.13 -9.25 16.16
N SER A 15 18.21 -8.48 15.95
CA SER A 15 18.26 -7.50 14.87
C SER A 15 18.13 -8.11 13.46
N ALA A 16 18.60 -9.35 13.26
CA ALA A 16 18.53 -10.00 11.95
C ALA A 16 17.11 -10.48 11.66
N ALA A 17 16.50 -11.16 12.63
CA ALA A 17 15.12 -11.63 12.53
C ALA A 17 14.13 -10.47 12.46
N PHE A 18 14.37 -9.37 13.18
CA PHE A 18 13.56 -8.16 13.08
C PHE A 18 13.62 -7.54 11.67
N ARG A 19 14.81 -7.43 11.07
CA ARG A 19 14.94 -6.93 9.69
C ARG A 19 14.18 -7.81 8.70
N GLN A 20 14.34 -9.13 8.81
CA GLN A 20 13.60 -10.08 7.95
C GLN A 20 12.08 -9.95 8.12
N PHE A 21 11.61 -9.74 9.36
CA PHE A 21 10.19 -9.50 9.63
C PHE A 21 9.69 -8.22 8.97
N VAL A 22 10.45 -7.13 9.04
CA VAL A 22 10.07 -5.85 8.43
C VAL A 22 10.02 -5.97 6.90
N GLU A 23 11.03 -6.58 6.26
CA GLU A 23 11.04 -6.80 4.81
C GLU A 23 9.80 -7.58 4.35
N TRP A 24 9.48 -8.67 5.04
CA TRP A 24 8.25 -9.43 4.75
C TRP A 24 6.96 -8.63 5.00
N LEU A 25 6.92 -7.82 6.06
CA LEU A 25 5.74 -7.04 6.42
C LEU A 25 5.48 -5.91 5.40
N GLU A 26 6.52 -5.33 4.83
CA GLU A 26 6.42 -4.37 3.73
C GLU A 26 5.79 -5.02 2.49
N ASP A 27 6.29 -6.18 2.07
CA ASP A 27 5.72 -6.94 0.95
C ASP A 27 4.26 -7.30 1.19
N TYR A 28 3.92 -7.79 2.39
CA TYR A 28 2.55 -8.13 2.73
C TYR A 28 1.62 -6.91 2.74
N GLN A 29 2.10 -5.76 3.22
CA GLN A 29 1.33 -4.52 3.16
C GLN A 29 1.11 -4.05 1.71
N SER A 30 2.12 -4.17 0.85
CA SER A 30 1.98 -3.89 -0.58
C SER A 30 0.92 -4.79 -1.23
N GLU A 31 0.90 -6.09 -0.94
CA GLU A 31 -0.14 -6.99 -1.45
C GLU A 31 -1.57 -6.62 -0.98
N LEU A 32 -1.70 -6.16 0.26
CA LEU A 32 -3.00 -5.70 0.78
C LEU A 32 -3.43 -4.40 0.09
N TRP A 33 -2.49 -3.49 -0.16
CA TRP A 33 -2.74 -2.26 -0.89
C TRP A 33 -3.20 -2.54 -2.32
N ASP A 34 -2.53 -3.44 -3.03
CA ASP A 34 -2.91 -3.85 -4.39
C ASP A 34 -4.36 -4.38 -4.43
N LYS A 35 -4.70 -5.27 -3.49
CA LYS A 35 -6.07 -5.81 -3.35
C LYS A 35 -7.09 -4.71 -3.08
N GLN A 36 -6.75 -3.73 -2.24
CA GLN A 36 -7.64 -2.61 -1.93
C GLN A 36 -7.84 -1.71 -3.15
N ILE A 37 -6.76 -1.32 -3.84
CA ILE A 37 -6.82 -0.50 -5.05
C ILE A 37 -7.66 -1.19 -6.13
N GLU A 38 -7.47 -2.50 -6.34
CA GLU A 38 -8.30 -3.26 -7.27
C GLU A 38 -9.79 -3.24 -6.89
N ALA A 39 -10.10 -3.41 -5.61
CA ALA A 39 -11.47 -3.40 -5.13
C ALA A 39 -12.11 -2.01 -5.29
N ASP A 40 -11.38 -0.95 -4.95
CA ASP A 40 -11.83 0.43 -5.08
C ASP A 40 -12.01 0.83 -6.55
N ALA A 41 -11.12 0.39 -7.44
CA ALA A 41 -11.26 0.56 -8.88
C ALA A 41 -12.50 -0.17 -9.42
N LYS A 42 -12.73 -1.43 -9.02
CA LYS A 42 -13.94 -2.19 -9.40
C LYS A 42 -15.22 -1.55 -8.85
N ALA A 43 -15.14 -0.85 -7.73
CA ALA A 43 -16.25 -0.13 -7.13
C ALA A 43 -16.47 1.27 -7.73
N GLY A 44 -15.66 1.72 -8.69
CA GLY A 44 -15.74 3.05 -9.31
C GLY A 44 -15.30 4.20 -8.40
N ARG A 45 -14.63 3.91 -7.28
CA ARG A 45 -14.22 4.94 -6.30
C ARG A 45 -13.10 5.83 -6.81
N LEU A 46 -12.35 5.36 -7.82
CA LEU A 46 -11.24 6.09 -8.41
C LEU A 46 -11.65 6.85 -9.68
N ASP A 47 -12.90 6.75 -10.11
CA ASP A 47 -13.36 7.29 -11.39
C ASP A 47 -13.24 8.83 -11.46
N GLU A 48 -13.57 9.51 -10.37
CA GLU A 48 -13.44 10.97 -10.27
C GLU A 48 -11.98 11.42 -10.38
N LEU A 49 -11.07 10.73 -9.69
CA LEU A 49 -9.63 11.01 -9.73
C LEU A 49 -9.05 10.74 -11.14
N ILE A 50 -9.50 9.69 -11.81
CA ILE A 50 -9.11 9.38 -13.19
C ILE A 50 -9.62 10.46 -14.14
N ALA A 51 -10.86 10.92 -13.98
CA ALA A 51 -11.42 12.00 -14.79
C ALA A 51 -10.64 13.31 -14.63
N GLU A 52 -10.32 13.69 -13.39
CA GLU A 52 -9.49 14.86 -13.09
C GLU A 52 -8.09 14.73 -13.71
N ALA A 53 -7.43 13.59 -13.53
CA ALA A 53 -6.12 13.34 -14.09
C ALA A 53 -6.11 13.44 -15.63
N ASN A 54 -7.16 12.98 -16.30
CA ASN A 54 -7.30 13.12 -17.76
C ASN A 54 -7.42 14.59 -18.17
N VAL A 55 -8.22 15.39 -17.46
CA VAL A 55 -8.35 16.83 -17.74
C VAL A 55 -7.00 17.54 -17.59
N GLU A 56 -6.27 17.29 -16.51
CA GLU A 56 -4.95 17.90 -16.28
C GLU A 56 -3.93 17.48 -17.35
N PHE A 57 -3.96 16.20 -17.77
CA PHE A 57 -3.11 15.69 -18.84
C PHE A 57 -3.41 16.36 -20.18
N GLU A 58 -4.67 16.47 -20.56
CA GLU A 58 -5.12 17.16 -21.79
C GLU A 58 -4.80 18.66 -21.75
N SER A 59 -4.80 19.25 -20.56
CA SER A 59 -4.45 20.66 -20.33
C SER A 59 -2.95 20.93 -20.44
N GLY A 60 -2.12 19.90 -20.59
CA GLY A 60 -0.66 20.02 -20.61
C GLY A 60 -0.04 20.29 -19.23
N ASN A 61 -0.81 20.12 -18.15
CA ASN A 61 -0.37 20.28 -16.77
C ASN A 61 0.27 18.99 -16.21
N CYS A 62 0.98 18.26 -17.07
CA CYS A 62 1.69 17.03 -16.71
C CYS A 62 3.18 17.18 -17.00
N LYS A 63 4.02 16.56 -16.16
CA LYS A 63 5.46 16.51 -16.38
C LYS A 63 5.80 15.36 -17.34
N ALA A 64 6.67 15.61 -18.32
CA ALA A 64 7.24 14.56 -19.14
C ALA A 64 8.09 13.59 -18.26
N LEU A 65 8.00 12.29 -18.58
CA LEU A 65 8.74 11.22 -17.92
C LEU A 65 10.26 11.35 -18.11
#